data_AF-A0A0W0TLA6-F1
#
_entry.id   AF-A0A0W0TLA6-F1
#
_cell.length_a   1.000
_cell.length_b   1.000
_cell.length_c   1.000
_cell.angle_alpha   90.00
_cell.angle_beta   90.00
_cell.angle_gamma   90.00
#
_symmetry.space_group_name_H-M   'P 1'
#
loop_
_entity.id
_entity.type
_entity.pdbx_description
1 polymer ?
#
loop_
_entity_poly.entity_id
_entity_poly.type
_entity_poly.pdbx_seq_one_letter_code
_entity_poly.pdbx_strand_id
1 'polypeptide(L)'
;MPKNPGFFAKLWQGAKDVKVVSSQKTPDAKKNFLQNYSDHLDQLEIDAKKIWEKTKNKGSFEEAFNFIKDEATKRMNFLEGFRDRYDFADEVVGATAIPALGMVASVAALGYAIWEGAQALAIHAGFAKDDGKEHGENAAIGLMVSAASFVGAVASFLKSAVSLITRSVATAINGYGESKEARFHNEDSVLGTGSAFNGPK
;
A
#
# COMPACT_ATOMS: atom_id res chain seq x y z
N MET A 1 -9.89 -39.21 41.08
CA MET A 1 -10.78 -38.69 40.02
C MET A 1 -10.48 -37.22 39.80
N PRO A 2 -9.80 -36.81 38.72
CA PRO A 2 -9.58 -35.39 38.46
C PRO A 2 -10.88 -34.76 37.95
N LYS A 3 -11.28 -33.66 38.59
CA LYS A 3 -12.47 -32.87 38.23
C LYS A 3 -12.25 -32.27 36.85
N ASN A 4 -13.11 -32.66 35.91
CA ASN A 4 -13.16 -32.12 34.56
C ASN A 4 -13.47 -30.60 34.68
N PRO A 5 -12.62 -29.68 34.19
CA PRO A 5 -12.91 -28.27 34.25
C PRO A 5 -14.18 -27.99 33.44
N GLY A 6 -15.18 -27.39 34.08
CA GLY A 6 -16.50 -27.17 33.50
C GLY A 6 -16.45 -26.34 32.22
N PHE A 7 -17.45 -26.54 31.37
CA PHE A 7 -17.67 -25.84 30.08
C PHE A 7 -17.42 -24.31 30.16
N PHE A 8 -17.76 -23.68 31.28
CA PHE A 8 -17.55 -22.25 31.53
C PHE A 8 -16.07 -21.85 31.75
N ALA A 9 -15.23 -22.73 32.28
CA ALA A 9 -13.79 -22.48 32.40
C ALA A 9 -13.08 -22.54 31.04
N LYS A 10 -13.56 -23.42 30.13
CA LYS A 10 -13.14 -23.44 28.71
C LYS A 10 -13.61 -22.19 27.96
N LEU A 11 -14.81 -21.70 28.23
CA LEU A 11 -15.36 -20.46 27.65
C LEU A 11 -14.58 -19.21 28.07
N TRP A 12 -14.10 -19.15 29.32
CA TRP A 12 -13.24 -18.05 29.80
C TRP A 12 -11.76 -18.17 29.39
N GLN A 13 -11.27 -19.38 29.11
CA GLN A 13 -9.95 -19.56 28.48
C GLN A 13 -9.98 -19.21 26.98
N GLY A 14 -11.09 -19.44 26.29
CA GLY A 14 -11.28 -19.05 24.88
C GLY A 14 -11.42 -17.55 24.64
N ALA A 15 -11.60 -16.74 25.69
CA ALA A 15 -11.69 -15.28 25.63
C ALA A 15 -10.36 -14.55 25.86
N LYS A 16 -9.24 -15.27 26.07
CA LYS A 16 -7.94 -14.66 26.44
C LYS A 16 -6.99 -14.33 25.30
N ASP A 17 -7.29 -14.72 24.05
CA ASP A 17 -6.45 -14.40 22.90
C ASP A 17 -7.17 -13.50 21.89
N VAL A 18 -7.83 -12.43 22.39
CA VAL A 18 -8.10 -11.29 21.51
C VAL A 18 -6.74 -10.65 21.25
N LYS A 19 -6.06 -11.06 20.17
CA LYS A 19 -4.91 -10.36 19.62
C LYS A 19 -5.32 -8.90 19.42
N VAL A 20 -4.93 -8.03 20.34
CA VAL A 20 -5.17 -6.60 20.18
C VAL A 20 -4.10 -6.10 19.22
N VAL A 21 -4.49 -6.12 17.95
CA VAL A 21 -3.72 -5.58 16.84
C VAL A 21 -3.51 -4.09 17.09
N SER A 22 -2.26 -3.66 17.27
CA SER A 22 -1.94 -2.26 17.55
C SER A 22 -1.06 -1.68 16.45
N SER A 23 -1.48 -0.55 15.87
CA SER A 23 -0.62 0.27 15.03
C SER A 23 0.39 0.98 15.93
N GLN A 24 1.69 0.85 15.61
CA GLN A 24 2.81 1.34 16.41
C GLN A 24 3.63 2.37 15.63
N LYS A 25 4.22 3.34 16.33
CA LYS A 25 5.08 4.38 15.70
C LYS A 25 6.51 3.89 15.43
N THR A 26 6.97 2.93 16.23
CA THR A 26 8.34 2.41 16.24
C THR A 26 8.33 0.91 15.96
N PRO A 27 9.41 0.36 15.39
CA PRO A 27 9.52 -1.08 15.15
C PRO A 27 9.54 -1.87 16.47
N ASP A 28 9.11 -3.13 16.41
CA ASP A 28 9.22 -4.06 17.54
C ASP A 28 10.68 -4.49 17.72
N ALA A 29 11.21 -4.26 18.92
CA ALA A 29 12.59 -4.61 19.28
C ALA A 29 12.87 -6.12 19.28
N LYS A 30 11.83 -6.97 19.35
CA LYS A 30 11.95 -8.43 19.30
C LYS A 30 11.97 -8.98 17.88
N LYS A 31 11.55 -8.19 16.89
CA LYS A 31 11.49 -8.57 15.49
C LYS A 31 12.78 -8.18 14.77
N ASN A 32 13.19 -8.98 13.78
CA ASN A 32 14.30 -8.60 12.91
C ASN A 32 13.88 -7.52 11.90
N PHE A 33 14.81 -7.08 11.05
CA PHE A 33 14.54 -6.04 10.06
C PHE A 33 13.41 -6.43 9.09
N LEU A 34 13.46 -7.64 8.49
CA LEU A 34 12.48 -8.06 7.49
C LEU A 34 11.08 -8.22 8.09
N GLN A 35 10.98 -8.73 9.31
CA GLN A 35 9.71 -8.83 10.02
C GLN A 35 9.10 -7.46 10.30
N ASN A 36 9.90 -6.50 10.80
CA ASN A 36 9.44 -5.13 10.99
C ASN A 36 9.14 -4.41 9.67
N TYR A 37 9.83 -4.77 8.59
CA TYR A 37 9.52 -4.22 7.27
C TYR A 37 8.20 -4.79 6.73
N SER A 38 7.91 -6.07 6.97
CA SER A 38 6.59 -6.65 6.69
C SER A 38 5.49 -5.91 7.46
N ASP A 39 5.65 -5.73 8.78
CA ASP A 39 4.72 -4.95 9.60
C ASP A 39 4.55 -3.50 9.06
N HIS A 40 5.60 -2.93 8.48
CA HIS A 40 5.54 -1.61 7.84
C HIS A 40 4.70 -1.63 6.56
N LEU A 41 4.93 -2.62 5.69
CA LEU A 41 4.17 -2.81 4.46
C LEU A 41 2.69 -3.08 4.75
N ASP A 42 2.37 -3.86 5.79
CA ASP A 42 1.00 -4.13 6.21
C ASP A 42 0.28 -2.84 6.65
N GLN A 43 0.98 -1.97 7.40
CA GLN A 43 0.45 -0.67 7.78
C GLN A 43 0.23 0.23 6.55
N LEU A 44 1.15 0.23 5.59
CA LEU A 44 0.99 0.96 4.32
C LEU A 44 -0.21 0.44 3.52
N GLU A 45 -0.46 -0.87 3.51
CA GLU A 45 -1.63 -1.47 2.85
C GLU A 45 -2.93 -1.01 3.53
N ILE A 46 -2.99 -1.02 4.86
CA ILE A 46 -4.15 -0.54 5.62
C ILE A 46 -4.44 0.92 5.29
N ASP A 47 -3.42 1.77 5.23
CA ASP A 47 -3.59 3.18 4.93
C ASP A 47 -3.99 3.41 3.47
N ALA A 48 -3.43 2.63 2.53
CA ALA A 48 -3.85 2.64 1.13
C ALA A 48 -5.33 2.23 0.98
N LYS A 49 -5.78 1.19 1.70
CA LYS A 49 -7.19 0.77 1.72
C LYS A 49 -8.11 1.87 2.22
N LYS A 50 -7.75 2.56 3.32
CA LYS A 50 -8.54 3.70 3.83
C LYS A 50 -8.63 4.85 2.83
N ILE A 51 -7.53 5.17 2.14
CA ILE A 51 -7.51 6.21 1.09
C ILE A 51 -8.42 5.78 -0.07
N TRP A 52 -8.34 4.52 -0.48
CA TRP A 52 -9.16 3.97 -1.55
C TRP A 52 -10.65 4.01 -1.22
N GLU A 53 -11.05 3.60 -0.02
CA GLU A 53 -12.45 3.69 0.43
C GLU A 53 -12.96 5.14 0.43
N LYS A 54 -12.16 6.09 0.93
CA LYS A 54 -12.50 7.52 0.89
C LYS A 54 -12.62 8.06 -0.53
N THR A 55 -11.81 7.54 -1.45
CA THR A 55 -11.83 7.89 -2.87
C THR A 55 -13.09 7.36 -3.55
N LYS A 56 -13.44 6.09 -3.31
CA LYS A 56 -14.66 5.45 -3.82
C LYS A 56 -15.94 6.15 -3.38
N ASN A 57 -15.93 6.71 -2.17
CA ASN A 57 -17.07 7.41 -1.61
C ASN A 57 -17.21 8.86 -2.12
N LYS A 58 -16.37 9.30 -3.08
CA LYS A 58 -16.52 10.60 -3.74
C LYS A 58 -17.60 10.54 -4.82
N GLY A 59 -18.40 11.60 -4.93
CA GLY A 59 -19.58 11.62 -5.80
C GLY A 59 -19.23 11.85 -7.28
N SER A 60 -18.03 12.37 -7.56
CA SER A 60 -17.56 12.64 -8.91
C SER A 60 -16.09 12.27 -9.10
N PHE A 61 -15.70 12.06 -10.37
CA PHE A 61 -14.30 11.82 -10.74
C PHE A 61 -13.38 12.98 -10.33
N GLU A 62 -13.84 14.23 -10.49
CA GLU A 62 -13.06 15.41 -10.12
C GLU A 62 -12.78 15.47 -8.62
N GLU A 63 -13.77 15.16 -7.78
CA GLU A 63 -13.59 15.07 -6.32
C GLU A 63 -12.64 13.95 -5.93
N ALA A 64 -12.76 12.78 -6.58
CA ALA A 64 -11.86 11.65 -6.37
C ALA A 64 -10.42 12.02 -6.75
N PHE A 65 -10.24 12.66 -7.91
CA PHE A 65 -8.93 13.07 -8.41
C PHE A 65 -8.29 14.13 -7.50
N ASN A 66 -9.02 15.17 -7.11
CA ASN A 66 -8.52 16.19 -6.21
C ASN A 66 -8.15 15.60 -4.83
N PHE A 67 -8.95 14.66 -4.32
CA PHE A 67 -8.62 13.97 -3.08
C PHE A 67 -7.32 13.14 -3.19
N ILE A 68 -7.14 12.38 -4.28
CA ILE A 68 -5.90 11.63 -4.53
C ILE A 68 -4.72 12.58 -4.64
N LYS A 69 -4.87 13.68 -5.38
CA LYS A 69 -3.82 14.70 -5.55
C LYS A 69 -3.39 15.29 -4.22
N ASP A 70 -4.33 15.67 -3.36
CA ASP A 70 -4.03 16.23 -2.05
C ASP A 70 -3.30 15.21 -1.17
N GLU A 71 -3.76 13.96 -1.18
CA GLU A 71 -3.13 12.89 -0.39
C GLU A 71 -1.75 12.50 -0.92
N ALA A 72 -1.54 12.51 -2.23
CA ALA A 72 -0.23 12.33 -2.85
C ALA A 72 0.72 13.47 -2.48
N THR A 73 0.26 14.72 -2.52
CA THR A 73 1.07 15.91 -2.22
C THR A 73 1.56 15.90 -0.78
N LYS A 74 0.73 15.49 0.20
CA LYS A 74 1.15 15.34 1.60
C LYS A 74 2.32 14.37 1.78
N ARG A 75 2.49 13.43 0.84
CA ARG A 75 3.51 12.37 0.88
C ARG A 75 4.76 12.73 0.05
N MET A 76 4.78 13.89 -0.62
CA MET A 76 5.89 14.36 -1.45
C MET A 76 6.97 15.13 -0.68
N ASN A 77 7.33 14.70 0.54
CA ASN A 77 8.38 15.37 1.33
C ASN A 77 9.78 14.84 0.97
N PHE A 78 10.36 15.34 -0.12
CA PHE A 78 11.70 14.90 -0.58
C PHE A 78 12.85 15.64 0.12
N LEU A 79 12.58 16.76 0.80
CA LEU A 79 13.61 17.59 1.45
C LEU A 79 13.79 17.27 2.94
N GLU A 80 12.91 16.47 3.51
CA GLU A 80 13.03 16.00 4.90
C GLU A 80 13.96 14.80 4.97
N GLY A 81 14.78 14.70 6.02
CA GLY A 81 15.58 13.50 6.25
C GLY A 81 14.72 12.23 6.36
N PHE A 82 15.35 11.07 6.18
CA PHE A 82 14.77 9.79 6.56
C PHE A 82 14.35 9.79 8.03
N ARG A 83 13.23 9.15 8.33
CA ARG A 83 12.77 8.94 9.72
C ARG A 83 13.41 7.70 10.32
N ASP A 84 13.65 6.69 9.50
CA ASP A 84 14.38 5.48 9.84
C ASP A 84 14.88 4.74 8.60
N ARG A 85 15.52 3.60 8.83
CA ARG A 85 16.01 2.67 7.80
C ARG A 85 14.92 2.03 6.93
N TYR A 86 13.66 1.99 7.39
CA TYR A 86 12.56 1.42 6.60
C TYR A 86 12.08 2.42 5.55
N ASP A 87 12.13 3.70 5.89
CA ASP A 87 11.90 4.82 4.96
C ASP A 87 12.94 4.82 3.82
N PHE A 88 14.20 4.50 4.13
CA PHE A 88 15.23 4.28 3.10
C PHE A 88 14.91 3.07 2.22
N ALA A 89 14.47 1.96 2.83
CA ALA A 89 14.08 0.76 2.09
C ALA A 89 12.89 1.02 1.15
N ASP A 90 11.91 1.83 1.57
CA ASP A 90 10.78 2.24 0.73
C ASP A 90 11.23 3.02 -0.49
N GLU A 91 12.22 3.90 -0.37
CA GLU A 91 12.75 4.59 -1.54
C GLU A 91 13.54 3.64 -2.46
N VAL A 92 14.26 2.66 -1.91
CA VAL A 92 14.91 1.64 -2.76
C VAL A 92 13.86 0.81 -3.51
N VAL A 93 12.80 0.36 -2.82
CA VAL A 93 11.69 -0.38 -3.42
C VAL A 93 10.94 0.46 -4.45
N GLY A 94 10.69 1.73 -4.15
CA GLY A 94 10.04 2.70 -5.04
C GLY A 94 10.87 3.06 -6.27
N ALA A 95 12.21 2.95 -6.19
CA ALA A 95 13.11 3.15 -7.32
C ALA A 95 13.39 1.86 -8.13
N THR A 96 13.00 0.67 -7.63
CA THR A 96 13.36 -0.61 -8.24
C THR A 96 12.15 -1.49 -8.52
N ALA A 97 11.58 -2.09 -7.47
CA ALA A 97 10.52 -3.08 -7.57
C ALA A 97 9.22 -2.48 -8.13
N ILE A 98 8.80 -1.29 -7.66
CA ILE A 98 7.56 -0.65 -8.14
C ILE A 98 7.65 -0.32 -9.64
N PRO A 99 8.72 0.34 -10.14
CA PRO A 99 8.88 0.58 -11.57
C PRO A 99 8.92 -0.72 -12.39
N ALA A 100 9.63 -1.75 -11.91
CA ALA A 100 9.71 -3.03 -12.60
C ALA A 100 8.32 -3.69 -12.74
N LEU A 101 7.54 -3.73 -11.66
CA LEU A 101 6.17 -4.25 -11.68
C LEU A 101 5.26 -3.42 -12.58
N GLY A 102 5.36 -2.09 -12.53
CA GLY A 102 4.58 -1.19 -13.39
C GLY A 102 4.91 -1.36 -14.88
N MET A 103 6.18 -1.60 -15.23
CA MET A 103 6.58 -1.92 -16.60
C MET A 103 6.01 -3.26 -17.07
N VAL A 104 6.08 -4.30 -16.23
CA VAL A 104 5.47 -5.61 -16.56
C VAL A 104 3.97 -5.48 -16.78
N ALA A 105 3.27 -4.77 -15.89
CA ALA A 105 1.84 -4.51 -16.03
C ALA A 105 1.53 -3.71 -17.32
N SER A 106 2.33 -2.71 -17.63
CA SER A 106 2.18 -1.89 -18.84
C SER A 106 2.33 -2.72 -20.12
N VAL A 107 3.36 -3.57 -20.20
CA VAL A 107 3.60 -4.45 -21.36
C VAL A 107 2.49 -5.48 -21.50
N ALA A 108 2.05 -6.10 -20.40
CA ALA A 108 0.95 -7.06 -20.43
C ALA A 108 -0.36 -6.43 -20.92
N ALA A 109 -0.71 -5.26 -20.38
CA ALA A 109 -1.90 -4.52 -20.79
C ALA A 109 -1.82 -4.03 -22.26
N LEU A 110 -0.64 -3.63 -22.72
CA LEU A 110 -0.42 -3.27 -24.13
C LEU A 110 -0.60 -4.47 -25.05
N GLY A 111 -0.04 -5.63 -24.69
CA GLY A 111 -0.22 -6.86 -25.44
C GLY A 111 -1.69 -7.27 -25.55
N TYR A 112 -2.42 -7.17 -24.44
CA TYR A 112 -3.87 -7.37 -24.41
C TYR A 112 -4.59 -6.38 -25.34
N ALA A 113 -4.23 -5.10 -25.28
CA ALA A 113 -4.86 -4.08 -26.12
C ALA A 113 -4.61 -4.29 -27.62
N ILE A 114 -3.39 -4.66 -28.01
CA ILE A 114 -3.05 -4.98 -29.40
C ILE A 114 -3.87 -6.17 -29.88
N TRP A 115 -4.01 -7.20 -29.03
CA TRP A 115 -4.80 -8.39 -29.35
C TRP A 115 -6.27 -8.06 -29.59
N GLU A 116 -6.91 -7.36 -28.65
CA GLU A 116 -8.31 -6.93 -28.78
C GLU A 116 -8.51 -5.96 -29.95
N GLY A 117 -7.57 -5.04 -30.17
CA GLY A 117 -7.60 -4.11 -31.30
C GLY A 117 -7.51 -4.81 -32.66
N ALA A 118 -6.68 -5.86 -32.76
CA ALA A 118 -6.60 -6.68 -33.97
C ALA A 118 -7.90 -7.45 -34.23
N GLN A 119 -8.57 -7.97 -33.19
CA GLN A 119 -9.87 -8.62 -33.33
C GLN A 119 -10.95 -7.64 -33.78
N ALA A 120 -11.03 -6.46 -33.17
CA ALA A 120 -11.95 -5.40 -33.56
C ALA A 120 -11.77 -5.01 -35.04
N LEU A 121 -10.51 -4.85 -35.48
CA LEU A 121 -10.21 -4.51 -36.89
C LEU A 121 -10.58 -5.65 -37.84
N ALA A 122 -10.28 -6.90 -37.49
CA ALA A 122 -10.60 -8.06 -38.31
C ALA A 122 -12.11 -8.24 -38.50
N ILE A 123 -12.91 -8.01 -37.45
CA ILE A 123 -14.38 -8.03 -37.53
C ILE A 123 -14.86 -6.87 -38.39
N HIS A 124 -14.35 -5.65 -38.17
CA HIS A 124 -14.75 -4.47 -38.92
C HIS A 124 -14.43 -4.57 -40.42
N ALA A 125 -13.30 -5.19 -40.77
CA ALA A 125 -12.89 -5.44 -42.15
C ALA A 125 -13.58 -6.67 -42.80
N GLY A 126 -14.43 -7.39 -42.06
CA GLY A 126 -15.15 -8.57 -42.56
C GLY A 126 -14.31 -9.85 -42.66
N PHE A 127 -13.10 -9.87 -42.08
CA PHE A 127 -12.24 -11.06 -42.03
C PHE A 127 -12.60 -12.03 -40.90
N ALA A 128 -13.35 -11.57 -39.90
CA ALA A 128 -13.83 -12.38 -38.79
C ALA A 128 -15.31 -12.13 -38.53
N LYS A 129 -15.98 -13.12 -37.91
CA LYS A 129 -17.38 -12.96 -37.46
C LYS A 129 -17.40 -12.22 -36.12
N ASP A 130 -18.38 -11.36 -35.96
CA ASP A 130 -18.69 -10.73 -34.69
C ASP A 130 -19.06 -11.81 -33.66
N ASP A 131 -18.38 -11.81 -32.51
CA ASP A 131 -18.60 -12.75 -31.41
C ASP A 131 -19.44 -12.14 -30.27
N GLY A 132 -19.93 -10.91 -30.47
CA GLY A 132 -20.76 -10.18 -29.51
C GLY A 132 -19.97 -9.50 -28.39
N LYS A 133 -18.63 -9.44 -28.47
CA LYS A 133 -17.79 -8.72 -27.49
C LYS A 133 -17.42 -7.32 -27.96
N GLU A 134 -17.25 -6.44 -26.99
CA GLU A 134 -16.83 -5.05 -27.20
C GLU A 134 -15.29 -4.93 -27.34
N HIS A 135 -14.72 -5.61 -28.33
CA HIS A 135 -13.27 -5.67 -28.56
C HIS A 135 -12.60 -4.28 -28.66
N GLY A 136 -13.29 -3.31 -29.27
CA GLY A 136 -12.79 -1.93 -29.37
C GLY A 136 -12.67 -1.23 -28.01
N GLU A 137 -13.66 -1.43 -27.13
CA GLU A 137 -13.62 -0.88 -25.77
C GLU A 137 -12.56 -1.57 -24.91
N ASN A 138 -12.47 -2.90 -24.98
CA ASN A 138 -11.43 -3.66 -24.30
C ASN A 138 -10.02 -3.23 -24.71
N ALA A 139 -9.81 -2.98 -26.01
CA ALA A 139 -8.55 -2.45 -26.51
C ALA A 139 -8.24 -1.07 -25.94
N ALA A 140 -9.23 -0.17 -25.89
CA ALA A 140 -9.06 1.16 -25.31
C ALA A 140 -8.76 1.10 -23.80
N ILE A 141 -9.47 0.26 -23.05
CA ILE A 141 -9.21 0.01 -21.62
C ILE A 141 -7.79 -0.52 -21.42
N GLY A 142 -7.38 -1.52 -22.21
CA GLY A 142 -6.02 -2.07 -22.14
C GLY A 142 -4.93 -1.02 -22.40
N LEU A 143 -5.13 -0.13 -23.39
CA LEU A 143 -4.22 0.99 -23.66
C LEU A 143 -4.18 1.98 -22.48
N MET A 144 -5.33 2.34 -21.93
CA MET A 144 -5.38 3.25 -20.78
C MET A 144 -4.67 2.66 -19.56
N VAL A 145 -4.91 1.38 -19.25
CA VAL A 145 -4.22 0.67 -18.16
C VAL A 145 -2.72 0.63 -18.42
N SER A 146 -2.30 0.32 -19.65
CA SER A 146 -0.89 0.30 -20.03
C SER A 146 -0.20 1.65 -19.81
N ALA A 147 -0.83 2.74 -20.27
CA ALA A 147 -0.33 4.10 -20.08
C ALA A 147 -0.28 4.49 -18.59
N ALA A 148 -1.34 4.20 -17.84
CA ALA A 148 -1.40 4.49 -16.41
C ALA A 148 -0.31 3.75 -15.62
N SER A 149 -0.10 2.47 -15.90
CA SER A 149 0.97 1.68 -15.26
C SER A 149 2.36 2.20 -15.62
N PHE A 150 2.59 2.58 -16.88
CA PHE A 150 3.86 3.16 -17.31
C PHE A 150 4.14 4.50 -16.63
N VAL A 151 3.18 5.42 -16.64
CA VAL A 151 3.32 6.74 -15.99
C VAL A 151 3.52 6.57 -14.48
N GLY A 152 2.79 5.66 -13.84
CA GLY A 152 2.97 5.33 -12.43
C GLY A 152 4.37 4.79 -12.12
N ALA A 153 4.90 3.90 -12.96
CA ALA A 153 6.25 3.38 -12.84
C ALA A 153 7.32 4.49 -12.91
N VAL A 154 7.21 5.36 -13.91
CA VAL A 154 8.13 6.50 -14.10
C VAL A 154 8.04 7.48 -12.93
N ALA A 155 6.82 7.83 -12.50
CA ALA A 155 6.61 8.73 -11.37
C ALA A 155 7.20 8.17 -10.07
N SER A 156 6.99 6.88 -9.79
CA SER A 156 7.59 6.20 -8.63
C SER A 156 9.11 6.23 -8.70
N PHE A 157 9.68 5.87 -9.85
CA PHE A 157 11.13 5.88 -10.06
C PHE A 157 11.73 7.26 -9.80
N LEU A 158 11.20 8.30 -10.45
CA LEU A 158 11.70 9.67 -10.31
C LEU A 158 11.58 10.15 -8.88
N LYS A 159 10.42 9.95 -8.25
CA LYS A 159 10.19 10.31 -6.85
C LYS A 159 11.25 9.67 -5.97
N SER A 160 11.42 8.36 -6.08
CA SER A 160 12.29 7.63 -5.17
C SER A 160 13.77 7.84 -5.46
N ALA A 161 14.18 8.00 -6.73
CA ALA A 161 15.55 8.33 -7.09
C ALA A 161 15.97 9.72 -6.56
N VAL A 162 15.10 10.73 -6.74
CA VAL A 162 15.33 12.06 -6.17
C VAL A 162 15.38 11.99 -4.65
N SER A 163 14.39 11.32 -4.04
CA SER A 163 14.28 11.15 -2.59
C SER A 163 15.50 10.47 -1.98
N LEU A 164 16.04 9.42 -2.62
CA LEU A 164 17.26 8.74 -2.17
C LEU A 164 18.44 9.71 -2.08
N ILE A 165 18.57 10.64 -3.01
CA ILE A 165 19.65 11.62 -2.99
C ILE A 165 19.35 12.70 -1.95
N THR A 166 18.20 13.36 -2.07
CA THR A 166 17.88 14.55 -1.27
C THR A 166 17.72 14.24 0.20
N ARG A 167 17.05 13.13 0.54
CA ARG A 167 16.83 12.74 1.94
C ARG A 167 18.07 12.15 2.58
N SER A 168 18.94 11.47 1.82
CA SER A 168 20.24 11.04 2.34
C SER A 168 21.10 12.24 2.73
N VAL A 169 21.15 13.28 1.88
CA VAL A 169 21.86 14.53 2.18
C VAL A 169 21.24 15.21 3.38
N ALA A 170 19.91 15.35 3.43
CA ALA A 170 19.21 15.96 4.56
C ALA A 170 19.46 15.20 5.88
N THR A 171 19.46 13.87 5.87
CA THR A 171 19.78 13.03 7.03
C THR A 171 21.23 13.15 7.46
N ALA A 172 22.17 13.25 6.51
CA ALA A 172 23.58 13.45 6.84
C ALA A 172 23.84 14.80 7.55
N ILE A 173 23.06 15.84 7.20
CA ILE A 173 23.18 17.18 7.78
C ILE A 173 22.42 17.30 9.11
N ASN A 174 21.17 16.84 9.16
CA ASN A 174 20.23 17.11 10.24
C ASN A 174 19.91 15.90 11.15
N GLY A 175 20.41 14.71 10.81
CA GLY A 175 20.04 13.46 11.48
C GLY A 175 18.69 12.89 11.02
N TYR A 176 18.19 11.89 11.75
CA TYR A 176 16.89 11.28 11.47
C TYR A 176 15.74 12.20 11.89
N GLY A 177 14.70 12.29 11.06
CA GLY A 177 13.47 13.02 11.37
C GLY A 177 12.58 12.29 12.37
N GLU A 178 11.72 13.03 13.08
CA GLU A 178 10.75 12.44 14.01
C GLU A 178 9.62 11.69 13.29
N SER A 179 9.18 10.57 13.87
CA SER A 179 7.99 9.83 13.43
C SER A 179 6.77 10.25 14.24
N LYS A 180 5.86 11.02 13.63
CA LYS A 180 4.63 11.52 14.29
C LYS A 180 3.46 10.53 14.18
N GLU A 181 3.48 9.66 13.17
CA GLU A 181 2.38 8.77 12.79
C GLU A 181 2.69 7.30 13.08
N ALA A 182 1.65 6.46 13.11
CA ALA A 182 1.81 5.02 13.22
C ALA A 182 2.30 4.44 11.89
N ARG A 183 3.30 3.55 11.95
CA ARG A 183 4.03 3.05 10.78
C ARG A 183 4.17 1.55 10.75
N PHE A 184 3.95 0.86 11.86
CA PHE A 184 4.10 -0.60 11.95
C PHE A 184 2.79 -1.21 12.41
N HIS A 185 2.38 -2.29 11.76
CA HIS A 185 1.24 -3.09 12.15
C HIS A 185 1.72 -4.35 12.86
N ASN A 186 1.48 -4.47 14.17
CA ASN A 186 1.96 -5.63 14.93
C ASN A 186 0.78 -6.51 15.37
N GLU A 187 0.69 -7.71 14.80
CA GLU A 187 -0.32 -8.72 15.16
C GLU A 187 0.00 -9.51 16.43
N ASP A 188 1.21 -9.36 16.99
CA ASP A 188 1.70 -10.07 18.18
C ASP A 188 1.89 -9.13 19.39
N SER A 189 1.52 -7.86 19.25
CA SER A 189 1.54 -6.93 20.37
C SER A 189 0.41 -7.25 21.35
N VAL A 190 0.71 -8.01 22.41
CA VAL A 190 -0.18 -8.08 23.57
C VAL A 190 -0.17 -6.71 24.23
N LEU A 191 -1.23 -5.93 24.05
CA LEU A 191 -1.53 -4.82 24.96
C LEU A 191 -1.65 -5.42 26.36
N GLY A 192 -0.66 -5.15 27.21
CA GLY A 192 -0.73 -5.46 28.62
C GLY A 192 -2.02 -4.87 29.19
N THR A 193 -2.91 -5.74 29.64
CA THR A 193 -4.07 -5.38 30.45
C THR A 193 -3.56 -4.86 31.78
N GLY A 194 -3.88 -3.62 32.16
CA GLY A 194 -3.47 -3.14 33.48
C GLY A 194 -3.57 -1.65 33.82
N SER A 195 -4.60 -0.92 33.39
CA SER A 195 -5.03 0.29 34.11
C SER A 195 -6.43 0.73 33.68
N ALA A 196 -7.42 -0.07 34.08
CA ALA A 196 -8.71 0.48 34.42
C ALA A 196 -8.52 1.50 35.57
N PHE A 197 -9.13 2.67 35.43
CA PHE A 197 -9.64 3.53 36.50
C PHE A 197 -9.09 3.29 37.91
N ASN A 198 -8.29 4.23 38.39
CA ASN A 198 -8.41 4.76 39.76
C ASN A 198 -7.78 6.16 39.78
N GLY A 199 -8.62 7.18 39.58
CA GLY A 199 -8.27 8.52 40.03
C GLY A 199 -8.15 8.52 41.56
N PRO A 200 -7.20 9.25 42.16
CA PRO A 200 -7.19 9.43 43.60
C PRO A 200 -8.37 10.33 44.00
N LYS A 201 -8.96 9.99 45.15
CA LYS A 201 -9.94 10.81 45.86
C LYS A 201 -9.32 12.13 46.35
#